data_AF-A0A2A2M3I6-F1
#
_entry.id   AF-A0A2A2M3I6-F1
#
_cell.length_a   1.000
_cell.length_b   1.000
_cell.length_c   1.000
_cell.angle_alpha   90.00
_cell.angle_beta   90.00
_cell.angle_gamma   90.00
#
_symmetry.space_group_name_H-M   'P 1'
#
loop_
_entity.id
_entity.type
_entity.pdbx_description
1 polymer ?
#
loop_
_entity_poly.entity_id
_entity_poly.type
_entity_poly.pdbx_seq_one_letter_code
_entity_poly.pdbx_strand_id
1 'polypeptide(L)'
;MAAIRARVSHVVFIIKENRTYDQVLGDLEVGNGDPHLAILGRALSPNHHRLARQFATLDNFYDSGEQSSTGWTWSTAARTPDLLEKTAPVNYAQRGLAYEAEEADRFVYAQQTPAERQATNPALSKDPDLLAGSALLTAPDGDDDDDRNQGFLWDQAIRAGLSVRNYGFSDASVYDAGAPGAIPVIREPWKTGTRIYTPGDRLLAKRSDPYFRGFDQKLPDYWRMLEWRREFDAADAAGKVPALTLLRLSHDHFGDFKEAIDGVNTVETEMADNDYALGMVVEAIANSRVAGSTLVFVIEDDAQNGADHVDARRSFARCWG
;
A
#
# COMPACT_ATOMS: atom_id res chain seq x y z
N MET A 1 20.14 -1.48 -18.57
CA MET A 1 18.68 -1.72 -18.57
C MET A 1 18.17 -2.67 -19.66
N ALA A 2 18.77 -2.75 -20.86
CA ALA A 2 18.24 -3.62 -21.95
C ALA A 2 18.06 -5.10 -21.57
N ALA A 3 19.00 -5.68 -20.81
CA ALA A 3 18.91 -7.07 -20.34
C ALA A 3 17.74 -7.30 -19.36
N ILE A 4 17.41 -6.30 -18.52
CA ILE A 4 16.29 -6.36 -17.58
C ILE A 4 14.97 -6.24 -18.34
N ARG A 5 14.86 -5.27 -19.25
CA ARG A 5 13.67 -5.07 -20.10
C ARG A 5 13.34 -6.25 -21.01
N ALA A 6 14.33 -7.10 -21.32
CA ALA A 6 14.13 -8.32 -22.10
C ALA A 6 13.60 -9.50 -21.28
N ARG A 7 13.61 -9.41 -19.95
CA ARG A 7 13.26 -10.51 -19.04
C ARG A 7 12.09 -10.18 -18.10
N VAL A 8 11.93 -8.92 -17.74
CA VAL A 8 10.87 -8.45 -16.85
C VAL A 8 9.81 -7.73 -17.68
N SER A 9 8.60 -8.28 -17.67
CA SER A 9 7.40 -7.72 -18.32
C SER A 9 6.40 -7.17 -17.30
N HIS A 10 6.44 -7.68 -16.07
CA HIS A 10 5.48 -7.34 -15.02
C HIS A 10 6.22 -7.01 -13.73
N VAL A 11 5.76 -5.97 -13.05
CA VAL A 11 6.18 -5.61 -11.70
C VAL A 11 4.96 -5.62 -10.78
N VAL A 12 5.03 -6.34 -9.68
CA VAL A 12 4.06 -6.26 -8.58
C VAL A 12 4.74 -5.55 -7.42
N PHE A 13 4.26 -4.36 -7.10
CA PHE A 13 4.78 -3.53 -6.03
C PHE A 13 3.81 -3.60 -4.85
N ILE A 14 4.25 -4.26 -3.79
CA ILE A 14 3.47 -4.49 -2.56
C ILE A 14 4.00 -3.57 -1.48
N ILE A 15 3.11 -2.72 -0.95
CA ILE A 15 3.37 -1.94 0.26
C ILE A 15 2.57 -2.56 1.41
N LYS A 16 3.28 -2.77 2.51
CA LYS A 16 2.80 -3.18 3.84
C LYS A 16 3.08 -2.05 4.85
N GLU A 17 2.85 -2.28 6.13
CA GLU A 17 2.79 -1.21 7.13
C GLU A 17 3.72 -1.42 8.35
N ASN A 18 4.52 -0.40 8.67
CA ASN A 18 5.13 -0.16 9.99
C ASN A 18 6.02 -1.28 10.57
N ARG A 19 7.00 -1.87 9.85
CA ARG A 19 7.85 -2.94 10.44
C ARG A 19 9.33 -2.70 10.35
N THR A 20 10.03 -2.92 11.47
CA THR A 20 11.49 -3.03 11.45
C THR A 20 11.94 -4.43 11.02
N TYR A 21 13.19 -4.53 10.56
CA TYR A 21 13.81 -5.81 10.18
C TYR A 21 13.74 -6.82 11.32
N ASP A 22 14.24 -6.46 12.51
CA ASP A 22 14.34 -7.41 13.61
C ASP A 22 12.99 -7.87 14.16
N GLN A 23 11.95 -7.04 14.07
CA GLN A 23 10.64 -7.38 14.63
C GLN A 23 10.02 -8.60 13.93
N VAL A 24 10.26 -8.73 12.62
CA VAL A 24 9.72 -9.82 11.78
C VAL A 24 10.77 -10.87 11.44
N LEU A 25 12.01 -10.46 11.13
CA LEU A 25 13.07 -11.34 10.61
C LEU A 25 14.30 -11.40 11.52
N GLY A 26 14.22 -10.90 12.77
CA GLY A 26 15.33 -10.97 13.72
C GLY A 26 15.78 -12.41 14.03
N ASP A 27 14.87 -13.39 13.94
CA ASP A 27 15.15 -14.82 14.10
C ASP A 27 15.49 -15.54 12.79
N LEU A 28 15.65 -14.80 11.67
CA LEU A 28 16.13 -15.35 10.41
C LEU A 28 17.62 -15.69 10.53
N GLU A 29 17.97 -16.94 10.20
CA GLU A 29 19.34 -17.42 10.34
C GLU A 29 20.34 -16.86 9.31
N VAL A 30 19.81 -16.17 8.30
CA VAL A 30 20.57 -15.49 7.25
C VAL A 30 20.32 -13.99 7.35
N GLY A 31 21.39 -13.20 7.38
CA GLY A 31 21.33 -11.75 7.53
C GLY A 31 21.73 -11.27 8.93
N ASN A 32 21.68 -9.95 9.13
CA ASN A 32 22.03 -9.31 10.40
C ASN A 32 20.78 -9.10 11.27
N GLY A 33 20.26 -10.16 11.90
CA GLY A 33 19.08 -10.12 12.77
C GLY A 33 19.38 -10.33 14.26
N ASP A 34 18.58 -9.71 15.14
CA ASP A 34 18.56 -10.03 16.58
C ASP A 34 17.33 -10.87 16.96
N PRO A 35 17.47 -12.17 17.28
CA PRO A 35 16.34 -13.03 17.63
C PRO A 35 15.63 -12.63 18.92
N HIS A 36 16.25 -11.81 19.78
CA HIS A 36 15.60 -11.29 20.99
C HIS A 36 14.55 -10.21 20.69
N LEU A 37 14.59 -9.62 19.49
CA LEU A 37 13.66 -8.59 19.04
C LEU A 37 12.57 -9.15 18.09
N ALA A 38 12.67 -10.41 17.69
CA ALA A 38 11.75 -11.10 16.76
C ALA A 38 10.40 -11.47 17.38
N ILE A 39 9.66 -10.47 17.83
CA ILE A 39 8.34 -10.65 18.47
C ILE A 39 7.25 -11.09 17.46
N LEU A 40 7.46 -10.86 16.15
CA LEU A 40 6.63 -11.33 15.03
C LEU A 40 7.39 -12.36 14.18
N GLY A 41 8.32 -13.08 14.81
CA GLY A 41 9.22 -14.03 14.16
C GLY A 41 8.52 -15.23 13.51
N ARG A 42 9.31 -16.26 13.18
CA ARG A 42 8.90 -17.37 12.28
C ARG A 42 7.59 -18.07 12.64
N ALA A 43 7.21 -18.10 13.91
CA ALA A 43 5.95 -18.71 14.35
C ALA A 43 4.70 -17.99 13.80
N LEU A 44 4.78 -16.67 13.61
CA LEU A 44 3.70 -15.84 13.08
C LEU A 44 3.92 -15.45 11.62
N SER A 45 5.17 -15.50 11.14
CA SER A 45 5.55 -15.05 9.80
C SER A 45 6.29 -16.13 8.96
N PRO A 46 5.78 -17.37 8.87
CA PRO A 46 6.48 -18.46 8.20
C PRO A 46 6.67 -18.22 6.69
N ASN A 47 5.72 -17.56 6.01
CA ASN A 47 5.88 -17.24 4.59
C ASN A 47 6.92 -16.13 4.40
N HIS A 48 6.92 -15.10 5.25
CA HIS A 48 7.94 -14.04 5.22
C HIS A 48 9.35 -14.63 5.31
N HIS A 49 9.55 -15.53 6.27
CA HIS A 49 10.81 -16.24 6.48
C HIS A 49 11.17 -17.17 5.32
N ARG A 50 10.19 -17.86 4.74
CA ARG A 50 10.43 -18.74 3.61
C ARG A 50 10.86 -17.94 2.38
N LEU A 51 10.17 -16.84 2.08
CA LEU A 51 10.52 -15.93 1.01
C LEU A 51 11.92 -15.36 1.22
N ALA A 52 12.25 -14.97 2.46
CA ALA A 52 13.54 -14.40 2.77
C ALA A 52 14.72 -15.36 2.55
N ARG A 53 14.50 -16.66 2.73
CA ARG A 53 15.50 -17.72 2.45
C ARG A 53 15.62 -18.06 0.97
N GLN A 54 14.54 -17.92 0.21
CA GLN A 54 14.49 -18.36 -1.18
C GLN A 54 14.87 -17.26 -2.17
N PHE A 55 14.73 -16.00 -1.78
CA PHE A 55 14.88 -14.84 -2.66
C PHE A 55 15.79 -13.77 -2.06
N ALA A 56 16.00 -12.70 -2.81
CA ALA A 56 16.80 -11.58 -2.34
C ALA A 56 16.09 -10.87 -1.18
N THR A 57 16.75 -10.85 -0.03
CA THR A 57 16.34 -10.08 1.16
C THR A 57 17.38 -9.00 1.39
N LEU A 58 16.92 -7.76 1.50
CA LEU A 58 17.75 -6.64 1.91
C LEU A 58 17.58 -6.48 3.42
N ASP A 59 18.58 -6.92 4.17
CA ASP A 59 18.64 -6.91 5.64
C ASP A 59 19.24 -5.62 6.23
N ASN A 60 19.64 -4.71 5.34
CA ASN A 60 20.12 -3.38 5.65
C ASN A 60 19.44 -2.33 4.75
N PHE A 61 18.12 -2.48 4.61
CA PHE A 61 17.23 -1.53 3.96
C PHE A 61 16.69 -0.54 5.00
N TYR A 62 16.63 0.74 4.65
CA TYR A 62 16.21 1.79 5.57
C TYR A 62 15.07 2.58 4.97
N ASP A 63 13.96 2.63 5.70
CA ASP A 63 12.84 3.47 5.31
C ASP A 63 13.23 4.92 5.48
N SER A 64 12.96 5.71 4.43
CA SER A 64 13.22 7.15 4.46
C SER A 64 12.09 7.90 5.18
N GLY A 65 10.89 7.34 5.22
CA GLY A 65 9.79 7.87 6.01
C GLY A 65 9.92 7.53 7.49
N GLU A 66 9.59 8.48 8.36
CA GLU A 66 9.55 8.26 9.82
C GLU A 66 8.16 7.81 10.30
N GLN A 67 7.14 7.96 9.45
CA GLN A 67 5.74 7.61 9.66
C GLN A 67 5.00 7.47 8.33
N SER A 68 3.82 6.85 8.36
CA SER A 68 3.12 6.35 7.16
C SER A 68 2.90 7.42 6.11
N SER A 69 2.49 8.62 6.54
CA SER A 69 2.34 9.76 5.61
C SER A 69 3.59 10.03 4.74
N THR A 70 4.77 10.15 5.34
CA THR A 70 6.03 10.33 4.61
C THR A 70 6.50 9.05 3.93
N GLY A 71 6.29 7.90 4.57
CA GLY A 71 6.68 6.57 4.10
C GLY A 71 6.02 6.21 2.77
N TRP A 72 4.70 6.36 2.68
CA TRP A 72 3.94 6.18 1.45
C TRP A 72 4.46 7.06 0.31
N THR A 73 4.74 8.34 0.58
CA THR A 73 5.27 9.24 -0.45
C THR A 73 6.70 8.87 -0.87
N TRP A 74 7.59 8.49 0.05
CA TRP A 74 8.93 8.00 -0.30
C TRP A 74 8.87 6.72 -1.14
N SER A 75 8.04 5.77 -0.73
CA SER A 75 7.87 4.47 -1.39
C SER A 75 7.26 4.58 -2.79
N THR A 76 6.45 5.59 -3.05
CA THR A 76 5.75 5.76 -4.32
C THR A 76 6.35 6.84 -5.21
N ALA A 77 7.11 7.79 -4.68
CA ALA A 77 7.62 8.95 -5.42
C ALA A 77 9.12 9.21 -5.23
N ALA A 78 9.81 8.41 -4.41
CA ALA A 78 11.24 8.52 -4.10
C ALA A 78 11.68 9.86 -3.51
N ARG A 79 10.74 10.71 -3.08
CA ARG A 79 10.98 11.95 -2.33
C ARG A 79 9.70 12.44 -1.68
N THR A 80 9.83 13.19 -0.60
CA THR A 80 8.76 13.92 0.09
C THR A 80 8.91 15.43 -0.11
N PRO A 81 7.82 16.18 -0.33
CA PRO A 81 7.88 17.64 -0.32
C PRO A 81 8.13 18.21 1.10
N ASP A 82 8.80 19.36 1.18
CA ASP A 82 9.10 20.07 2.44
C ASP A 82 7.83 20.38 3.26
N LEU A 83 6.70 20.59 2.59
CA LEU A 83 5.40 20.74 3.25
C LEU A 83 5.08 19.51 4.10
N LEU A 84 5.15 18.32 3.49
CA LEU A 84 4.78 17.06 4.13
C LEU A 84 5.71 16.73 5.31
N GLU A 85 7.03 16.91 5.12
CA GLU A 85 8.04 16.74 6.17
C GLU A 85 7.75 17.59 7.42
N LYS A 86 7.24 18.82 7.23
CA LYS A 86 6.93 19.74 8.33
C LYS A 86 5.55 19.52 8.93
N THR A 87 4.58 19.04 8.16
CA THR A 87 3.20 18.91 8.62
C THR A 87 2.93 17.55 9.27
N ALA A 88 3.56 16.47 8.79
CA ALA A 88 3.32 15.11 9.26
C ALA A 88 3.51 14.93 10.78
N PRO A 89 4.61 15.40 11.42
CA PRO A 89 4.77 15.26 12.86
C PRO A 89 3.69 16.01 13.67
N VAL A 90 3.21 17.16 13.17
CA VAL A 90 2.18 17.96 13.83
C VAL A 90 0.80 17.31 13.68
N ASN A 91 0.53 16.71 12.52
CA ASN A 91 -0.68 15.91 12.27
C ASN A 91 -0.72 14.68 13.19
N TYR A 92 0.36 13.90 13.26
CA TYR A 92 0.44 12.70 14.12
C TYR A 92 0.39 13.05 15.61
N ALA A 93 0.87 14.24 16.00
CA ALA A 93 0.69 14.77 17.36
C ALA A 93 -0.75 15.28 17.64
N GLN A 94 -1.68 15.16 16.69
CA GLN A 94 -3.06 15.64 16.75
C GLN A 94 -3.17 17.15 17.06
N ARG A 95 -2.24 17.95 16.53
CA ARG A 95 -2.16 19.40 16.79
C ARG A 95 -2.75 20.27 15.67
N GLY A 96 -3.67 19.71 14.88
CA GLY A 96 -4.57 20.47 14.01
C GLY A 96 -4.13 20.61 12.54
N LEU A 97 -3.01 20.01 12.13
CA LEU A 97 -2.70 19.86 10.69
C LEU A 97 -3.33 18.57 10.16
N ALA A 98 -3.67 18.57 8.88
CA ALA A 98 -4.32 17.45 8.22
C ALA A 98 -3.32 16.35 7.84
N TYR A 99 -3.86 15.18 7.49
CA TYR A 99 -3.09 14.13 6.82
C TYR A 99 -2.94 14.52 5.35
N GLU A 100 -1.70 14.57 4.87
CA GLU A 100 -1.30 15.17 3.59
C GLU A 100 -0.53 14.14 2.72
N ALA A 101 -0.99 12.89 2.69
CA ALA A 101 -0.35 11.79 1.94
C ALA A 101 -1.41 10.93 1.24
N GLU A 102 -0.96 9.99 0.40
CA GLU A 102 -1.86 9.10 -0.36
C GLU A 102 -2.91 9.88 -1.18
N GLU A 103 -2.47 10.99 -1.76
CA GLU A 103 -3.24 11.94 -2.57
C GLU A 103 -4.41 12.64 -1.84
N ALA A 104 -4.45 12.53 -0.50
CA ALA A 104 -5.25 13.42 0.33
C ALA A 104 -4.46 14.73 0.56
N ASP A 105 -5.05 15.87 0.19
CA ASP A 105 -4.52 17.19 0.51
C ASP A 105 -5.50 17.94 1.42
N ARG A 106 -5.14 18.18 2.68
CA ARG A 106 -6.00 18.84 3.68
C ARG A 106 -7.34 18.12 3.91
N PHE A 107 -7.35 16.80 3.85
CA PHE A 107 -8.57 15.97 3.78
C PHE A 107 -9.46 16.23 2.55
N VAL A 108 -8.89 16.84 1.50
CA VAL A 108 -9.55 17.11 0.24
C VAL A 108 -8.81 16.35 -0.86
N TYR A 109 -9.50 15.40 -1.47
CA TYR A 109 -9.01 14.78 -2.71
C TYR A 109 -9.16 15.80 -3.83
N ALA A 110 -8.14 16.63 -4.04
CA ALA A 110 -8.17 17.79 -4.93
C ALA A 110 -8.49 17.41 -6.39
N GLN A 111 -8.17 16.18 -6.77
CA GLN A 111 -8.46 15.65 -8.10
C GLN A 111 -9.92 15.20 -8.29
N GLN A 112 -10.73 15.16 -7.22
CA GLN A 112 -12.18 14.96 -7.27
C GLN A 112 -12.93 16.30 -7.39
N THR A 113 -14.06 16.29 -8.08
CA THR A 113 -15.00 17.42 -8.10
C THR A 113 -15.64 17.63 -6.73
N PRO A 114 -16.14 18.85 -6.41
CA PRO A 114 -16.85 19.10 -5.16
C PRO A 114 -18.04 18.16 -4.93
N ALA A 115 -18.75 17.78 -5.99
CA ALA A 115 -19.88 16.85 -5.90
C ALA A 115 -19.44 15.42 -5.55
N GLU A 116 -18.33 14.94 -6.14
CA GLU A 116 -17.76 13.62 -5.82
C GLU A 116 -17.29 13.58 -4.36
N ARG A 117 -16.55 14.61 -3.91
CA ARG A 117 -16.10 14.72 -2.52
C ARG A 117 -17.26 14.68 -1.53
N GLN A 118 -18.30 15.46 -1.80
CA GLN A 118 -19.50 15.51 -0.95
C GLN A 118 -20.28 14.20 -0.95
N ALA A 119 -20.25 13.43 -2.04
CA ALA A 119 -20.87 12.11 -2.11
C ALA A 119 -20.10 11.08 -1.29
N THR A 120 -18.76 11.14 -1.31
CA THR A 120 -17.88 10.24 -0.56
C THR A 120 -17.87 10.55 0.94
N ASN A 121 -17.68 11.82 1.31
CA ASN A 121 -17.72 12.26 2.70
C ASN A 121 -18.70 13.43 2.85
N PRO A 122 -19.97 13.15 3.22
CA PRO A 122 -20.97 14.19 3.44
C PRO A 122 -20.65 15.19 4.56
N ALA A 123 -19.65 14.92 5.41
CA ALA A 123 -19.21 15.84 6.46
C ALA A 123 -18.31 16.98 5.95
N LEU A 124 -17.81 16.89 4.70
CA LEU A 124 -16.97 17.95 4.13
C LEU A 124 -17.74 19.28 4.00
N SER A 125 -16.98 20.38 4.03
CA SER A 125 -17.53 21.72 3.87
C SER A 125 -18.26 21.85 2.53
N LYS A 126 -19.47 22.41 2.57
CA LYS A 126 -20.27 22.75 1.38
C LYS A 126 -20.00 24.17 0.87
N ASP A 127 -19.02 24.85 1.45
CA ASP A 127 -18.62 26.19 1.03
C ASP A 127 -18.14 26.16 -0.43
N PRO A 128 -18.82 26.85 -1.36
CA PRO A 128 -18.42 26.88 -2.77
C PRO A 128 -17.05 27.53 -2.98
N ASP A 129 -16.54 28.29 -2.00
CA ASP A 129 -15.22 28.93 -2.06
C ASP A 129 -14.08 28.00 -1.60
N LEU A 130 -14.39 26.76 -1.18
CA LEU A 130 -13.39 25.72 -0.89
C LEU A 130 -12.82 25.11 -2.20
N LEU A 131 -12.05 25.92 -2.92
CA LEU A 131 -11.40 25.56 -4.19
C LEU A 131 -9.99 24.99 -3.93
N ALA A 132 -9.91 23.70 -3.64
CA ALA A 132 -8.63 23.02 -3.38
C ALA A 132 -7.66 23.00 -4.58
N GLY A 133 -8.07 23.48 -5.76
CA GLY A 133 -7.34 23.31 -7.01
C GLY A 133 -7.46 21.89 -7.53
N SER A 134 -6.73 21.59 -8.60
CA SER A 134 -6.66 20.24 -9.19
C SER A 134 -5.27 19.61 -9.10
N ALA A 135 -4.30 20.35 -8.56
CA ALA A 135 -2.94 19.89 -8.37
C ALA A 135 -2.81 19.28 -6.98
N LEU A 136 -2.06 18.18 -6.89
CA LEU A 136 -1.76 17.54 -5.62
C LEU A 136 -0.64 18.31 -4.92
N LEU A 137 -0.86 18.81 -3.71
CA LEU A 137 0.13 19.65 -3.02
C LEU A 137 1.33 18.84 -2.54
N THR A 138 1.10 17.58 -2.23
CA THR A 138 2.10 16.65 -1.69
C THR A 138 2.67 15.69 -2.72
N ALA A 139 2.23 15.80 -3.97
CA ALA A 139 2.87 15.11 -5.07
C ALA A 139 4.14 15.87 -5.49
N PRO A 140 5.30 15.20 -5.54
CA PRO A 140 6.48 15.82 -6.14
C PRO A 140 6.27 16.09 -7.63
N ASP A 141 7.07 17.00 -8.18
CA ASP A 141 7.16 17.21 -9.64
C ASP A 141 7.79 15.98 -10.34
N GLY A 142 7.40 15.73 -11.58
CA GLY A 142 8.02 14.72 -12.44
C GLY A 142 9.35 15.19 -13.05
N ASP A 143 9.86 14.44 -14.02
CA ASP A 143 11.13 14.71 -14.72
C ASP A 143 11.26 16.19 -15.16
N ASP A 144 12.40 16.79 -14.83
CA ASP A 144 12.81 18.17 -15.16
C ASP A 144 11.80 19.28 -14.80
N ASP A 145 10.96 19.06 -13.79
CA ASP A 145 9.89 19.98 -13.31
C ASP A 145 8.81 20.34 -14.36
N ASP A 146 8.85 19.72 -15.55
CA ASP A 146 7.89 19.96 -16.64
C ASP A 146 6.50 19.39 -16.31
N ASP A 147 6.45 18.34 -15.47
CA ASP A 147 5.23 17.67 -15.05
C ASP A 147 4.97 17.87 -13.56
N ARG A 148 4.53 19.09 -13.23
CA ARG A 148 4.27 19.47 -11.84
C ARG A 148 3.29 18.54 -11.15
N ASN A 149 3.61 18.18 -9.91
CA ASN A 149 2.79 17.34 -9.03
C ASN A 149 2.38 15.98 -9.65
N GLN A 150 3.27 15.37 -10.43
CA GLN A 150 3.08 14.08 -11.13
C GLN A 150 4.36 13.21 -11.05
N GLY A 151 4.95 13.15 -9.86
CA GLY A 151 6.20 12.45 -9.58
C GLY A 151 6.04 11.03 -9.04
N PHE A 152 4.83 10.46 -9.02
CA PHE A 152 4.63 9.10 -8.51
C PHE A 152 5.05 8.03 -9.53
N LEU A 153 5.31 6.82 -9.03
CA LEU A 153 5.70 5.65 -9.81
C LEU A 153 4.69 5.35 -10.93
N TRP A 154 3.39 5.48 -10.65
CA TRP A 154 2.35 5.25 -11.65
C TRP A 154 2.30 6.35 -12.70
N ASP A 155 2.62 7.60 -12.37
CA ASP A 155 2.68 8.69 -13.35
C ASP A 155 3.70 8.36 -14.44
N GLN A 156 4.89 7.94 -14.01
CA GLN A 156 5.97 7.57 -14.92
C GLN A 156 5.64 6.32 -15.73
N ALA A 157 5.04 5.29 -15.10
CA ALA A 157 4.61 4.09 -15.83
C ALA A 157 3.55 4.41 -16.90
N ILE A 158 2.53 5.22 -16.54
CA ILE A 158 1.45 5.62 -17.46
C ILE A 158 2.02 6.46 -18.61
N ARG A 159 2.92 7.40 -18.32
CA ARG A 159 3.58 8.25 -19.32
C ARG A 159 4.43 7.43 -20.30
N ALA A 160 5.10 6.40 -19.80
CA ALA A 160 5.83 5.43 -20.62
C ALA A 160 4.92 4.49 -21.44
N GLY A 161 3.59 4.64 -21.34
CA GLY A 161 2.62 3.80 -22.05
C GLY A 161 2.44 2.40 -21.46
N LEU A 162 2.87 2.18 -20.20
CA LEU A 162 2.74 0.91 -19.51
C LEU A 162 1.33 0.75 -18.92
N SER A 163 0.83 -0.49 -18.91
CA SER A 163 -0.42 -0.82 -18.23
C SER A 163 -0.21 -0.83 -16.72
N VAL A 164 -1.07 -0.11 -16.00
CA VAL A 164 -1.05 -0.02 -14.54
C VAL A 164 -2.39 -0.50 -13.98
N ARG A 165 -2.36 -1.30 -12.92
CA ARG A 165 -3.53 -1.69 -12.14
C ARG A 165 -3.30 -1.43 -10.66
N ASN A 166 -4.28 -0.82 -10.01
CA ASN A 166 -4.19 -0.38 -8.62
C ASN A 166 -5.15 -1.16 -7.72
N TYR A 167 -4.64 -1.57 -6.56
CA TYR A 167 -5.36 -2.22 -5.49
C TYR A 167 -5.00 -1.55 -4.15
N GLY A 168 -5.80 -0.54 -3.78
CA GLY A 168 -5.76 0.07 -2.44
C GLY A 168 -4.86 1.29 -2.25
N PHE A 169 -4.20 1.79 -3.30
CA PHE A 169 -3.47 3.07 -3.23
C PHE A 169 -4.44 4.21 -3.55
N SER A 170 -4.20 5.40 -3.03
CA SER A 170 -5.02 6.59 -3.31
C SER A 170 -6.51 6.37 -3.01
N ASP A 171 -6.84 5.94 -1.79
CA ASP A 171 -8.19 5.54 -1.42
C ASP A 171 -8.94 6.65 -0.67
N ALA A 172 -9.93 7.25 -1.33
CA ALA A 172 -10.79 8.27 -0.76
C ALA A 172 -11.97 7.72 0.06
N SER A 173 -12.11 6.40 0.14
CA SER A 173 -13.24 5.76 0.81
C SER A 173 -13.24 6.01 2.32
N VAL A 174 -14.43 6.18 2.88
CA VAL A 174 -14.60 6.29 4.34
C VAL A 174 -14.91 4.91 4.91
N TYR A 175 -14.02 4.34 5.72
CA TYR A 175 -14.20 3.02 6.32
C TYR A 175 -14.56 3.04 7.81
N ASP A 176 -14.50 4.21 8.44
CA ASP A 176 -14.84 4.39 9.86
C ASP A 176 -16.35 4.20 10.10
N ALA A 177 -16.70 3.18 10.88
CA ALA A 177 -18.09 2.84 11.13
C ALA A 177 -18.85 4.01 11.78
N GLY A 178 -20.00 4.38 11.20
CA GLY A 178 -20.83 5.47 11.69
C GLY A 178 -20.44 6.87 11.22
N ALA A 179 -19.29 7.04 10.54
CA ALA A 179 -18.97 8.28 9.85
C ALA A 179 -19.92 8.51 8.65
N PRO A 180 -20.26 9.76 8.32
CA PRO A 180 -21.02 10.04 7.10
C PRO A 180 -20.31 9.48 5.86
N GLY A 181 -21.02 8.69 5.06
CA GLY A 181 -20.45 8.05 3.86
C GLY A 181 -19.71 6.73 4.13
N ALA A 182 -19.70 6.24 5.38
CA ALA A 182 -19.00 5.02 5.76
C ALA A 182 -19.44 3.80 4.94
N ILE A 183 -18.46 3.06 4.43
CA ILE A 183 -18.64 1.85 3.66
C ILE A 183 -18.57 0.63 4.59
N PRO A 184 -19.62 -0.21 4.65
CA PRO A 184 -19.65 -1.37 5.53
C PRO A 184 -18.55 -2.37 5.18
N VAL A 185 -18.14 -3.17 6.17
CA VAL A 185 -17.20 -4.28 5.96
C VAL A 185 -17.89 -5.38 5.14
N ILE A 186 -17.40 -5.62 3.93
CA ILE A 186 -17.94 -6.60 2.98
C ILE A 186 -16.78 -7.48 2.50
N ARG A 187 -16.92 -8.81 2.64
CA ARG A 187 -15.90 -9.79 2.27
C ARG A 187 -15.70 -9.92 0.76
N GLU A 188 -16.80 -9.92 -0.01
CA GLU A 188 -16.78 -10.17 -1.45
C GLU A 188 -17.69 -9.19 -2.21
N PRO A 189 -17.37 -7.89 -2.20
CA PRO A 189 -18.17 -6.82 -2.80
C PRO A 189 -18.43 -7.00 -4.31
N TRP A 190 -17.51 -7.65 -5.04
CA TRP A 190 -17.70 -8.01 -6.45
C TRP A 190 -18.98 -8.83 -6.68
N LYS A 191 -19.29 -9.80 -5.80
CA LYS A 191 -20.42 -10.72 -5.99
C LYS A 191 -21.77 -10.01 -5.97
N THR A 192 -21.86 -8.89 -5.25
CA THR A 192 -23.06 -8.07 -5.15
C THR A 192 -23.02 -6.83 -6.06
N GLY A 193 -21.90 -6.62 -6.77
CA GLY A 193 -21.67 -5.41 -7.57
C GLY A 193 -21.57 -4.15 -6.72
N THR A 194 -21.30 -4.26 -5.42
CA THR A 194 -21.21 -3.13 -4.49
C THR A 194 -19.83 -2.49 -4.61
N ARG A 195 -19.75 -1.27 -5.17
CA ARG A 195 -18.49 -0.53 -5.24
C ARG A 195 -18.12 -0.05 -3.83
N ILE A 196 -16.90 -0.37 -3.39
CA ILE A 196 -16.41 -0.05 -2.03
C ILE A 196 -15.09 0.74 -2.04
N TYR A 197 -14.64 1.14 -3.22
CA TYR A 197 -13.45 1.94 -3.42
C TYR A 197 -13.77 3.21 -4.19
N THR A 198 -13.25 4.32 -3.69
CA THR A 198 -13.32 5.63 -4.32
C THR A 198 -11.89 6.09 -4.61
N PRO A 199 -11.52 6.36 -5.87
CA PRO A 199 -10.18 6.84 -6.19
C PRO A 199 -9.96 8.27 -5.70
N GLY A 200 -8.85 8.51 -5.01
CA GLY A 200 -8.32 9.83 -4.69
C GLY A 200 -7.62 10.47 -5.89
N ASP A 201 -6.86 9.66 -6.64
CA ASP A 201 -6.13 10.05 -7.84
C ASP A 201 -6.91 9.74 -9.14
N ARG A 202 -6.96 10.73 -10.03
CA ARG A 202 -7.69 10.70 -11.31
C ARG A 202 -7.01 9.84 -12.37
N LEU A 203 -5.68 9.74 -12.36
CA LEU A 203 -4.93 8.82 -13.20
C LEU A 203 -5.17 7.38 -12.75
N LEU A 204 -5.30 7.13 -11.44
CA LEU A 204 -5.64 5.81 -10.91
C LEU A 204 -7.13 5.47 -11.00
N ALA A 205 -8.02 6.45 -11.15
CA ALA A 205 -9.48 6.23 -11.13
C ALA A 205 -10.00 5.16 -12.10
N LYS A 206 -9.47 5.11 -13.34
CA LYS A 206 -9.84 4.09 -14.33
C LYS A 206 -9.00 2.81 -14.24
N ARG A 207 -8.01 2.80 -13.36
CA ARG A 207 -7.01 1.75 -13.19
C ARG A 207 -7.13 1.04 -11.86
N SER A 208 -8.04 1.46 -11.00
CA SER A 208 -8.29 0.85 -9.69
C SER A 208 -9.44 -0.15 -9.75
N ASP A 209 -9.36 -1.20 -8.93
CA ASP A 209 -10.48 -2.11 -8.74
C ASP A 209 -11.54 -1.46 -7.83
N PRO A 210 -12.78 -1.21 -8.32
CA PRO A 210 -13.81 -0.58 -7.51
C PRO A 210 -14.33 -1.44 -6.35
N TYR A 211 -13.88 -2.70 -6.25
CA TYR A 211 -14.28 -3.68 -5.25
C TYR A 211 -13.16 -3.96 -4.23
N PHE A 212 -11.98 -3.38 -4.40
CA PHE A 212 -10.85 -3.61 -3.49
C PHE A 212 -10.89 -2.63 -2.31
N ARG A 213 -10.84 -3.13 -1.08
CA ARG A 213 -10.81 -2.27 0.12
C ARG A 213 -9.38 -1.82 0.42
N GLY A 214 -9.13 -0.51 0.52
CA GLY A 214 -7.82 0.03 0.91
C GLY A 214 -7.49 -0.20 2.39
N PHE A 215 -6.85 0.78 3.03
CA PHE A 215 -6.44 0.69 4.44
C PHE A 215 -7.65 0.56 5.37
N ASP A 216 -7.83 -0.62 5.98
CA ASP A 216 -8.85 -0.86 7.00
C ASP A 216 -8.54 -2.14 7.78
N GLN A 217 -8.17 -2.01 9.06
CA GLN A 217 -7.82 -3.14 9.91
C GLN A 217 -9.04 -3.98 10.31
N LYS A 218 -10.26 -3.55 9.96
CA LYS A 218 -11.47 -4.37 10.16
C LYS A 218 -11.57 -5.56 9.21
N LEU A 219 -10.94 -5.47 8.03
CA LEU A 219 -11.02 -6.49 6.99
C LEU A 219 -9.68 -7.23 6.87
N PRO A 220 -9.67 -8.57 7.01
CA PRO A 220 -8.49 -9.39 6.74
C PRO A 220 -7.90 -9.18 5.34
N ASP A 221 -6.57 -9.15 5.25
CA ASP A 221 -5.80 -9.15 3.99
C ASP A 221 -6.09 -10.39 3.15
N TYR A 222 -6.52 -11.50 3.77
CA TYR A 222 -7.05 -12.65 3.01
C TYR A 222 -8.14 -12.23 2.02
N TRP A 223 -9.08 -11.37 2.41
CA TRP A 223 -10.15 -10.91 1.51
C TRP A 223 -9.63 -9.93 0.44
N ARG A 224 -8.66 -9.07 0.80
CA ARG A 224 -7.97 -8.22 -0.18
C ARG A 224 -7.25 -9.05 -1.24
N MET A 225 -6.49 -10.04 -0.81
CA MET A 225 -5.77 -10.95 -1.70
C MET A 225 -6.73 -11.73 -2.60
N LEU A 226 -7.87 -12.20 -2.08
CA LEU A 226 -8.86 -12.90 -2.92
C LEU A 226 -9.47 -11.98 -4.00
N GLU A 227 -9.76 -10.72 -3.66
CA GLU A 227 -10.27 -9.75 -4.65
C GLU A 227 -9.21 -9.44 -5.72
N TRP A 228 -7.96 -9.22 -5.31
CA TRP A 228 -6.84 -9.07 -6.27
C TRP A 228 -6.70 -10.32 -7.16
N ARG A 229 -6.72 -11.51 -6.55
CA ARG A 229 -6.55 -12.79 -7.25
C ARG A 229 -7.66 -13.02 -8.27
N ARG A 230 -8.89 -12.62 -7.99
CA ARG A 230 -10.02 -12.68 -8.93
C ARG A 230 -9.67 -12.01 -10.27
N GLU A 231 -9.12 -10.80 -10.23
CA GLU A 231 -8.71 -10.10 -11.44
C GLU A 231 -7.41 -10.62 -12.02
N PHE A 232 -6.43 -10.94 -11.17
CA PHE A 232 -5.14 -11.49 -11.61
C PHE A 232 -5.32 -12.79 -12.40
N ASP A 233 -6.11 -13.74 -11.89
CA ASP A 233 -6.36 -15.02 -12.57
C ASP A 233 -7.05 -14.79 -13.92
N ALA A 234 -7.98 -13.83 -14.02
CA ALA A 234 -8.64 -13.46 -15.28
C ALA A 234 -7.68 -12.74 -16.25
N ALA A 235 -6.79 -11.90 -15.73
CA ALA A 235 -5.79 -11.19 -16.53
C ALA A 235 -4.72 -12.14 -17.04
N ASP A 236 -4.21 -13.05 -16.21
CA ASP A 236 -3.33 -14.14 -16.64
C ASP A 236 -4.03 -14.97 -17.69
N ALA A 237 -5.27 -15.46 -17.41
CA ALA A 237 -6.15 -16.17 -18.34
C ALA A 237 -6.15 -15.55 -19.75
N ALA A 238 -6.29 -14.22 -19.81
CA ALA A 238 -6.39 -13.45 -21.04
C ALA A 238 -5.04 -13.01 -21.64
N GLY A 239 -3.90 -13.24 -20.99
CA GLY A 239 -2.59 -12.69 -21.40
C GLY A 239 -2.53 -11.17 -21.28
N LYS A 240 -3.19 -10.61 -20.25
CA LYS A 240 -3.38 -9.17 -20.03
C LYS A 240 -2.94 -8.72 -18.63
N VAL A 241 -2.05 -9.46 -17.97
CA VAL A 241 -1.46 -9.03 -16.70
C VAL A 241 -0.82 -7.64 -16.91
N PRO A 242 -1.08 -6.66 -16.04
CA PRO A 242 -0.54 -5.31 -16.19
C PRO A 242 0.99 -5.30 -16.05
N ALA A 243 1.64 -4.32 -16.66
CA ALA A 243 3.08 -4.13 -16.53
C ALA A 243 3.46 -3.65 -15.12
N LEU A 244 2.59 -2.89 -14.45
CA LEU A 244 2.72 -2.50 -13.05
C LEU A 244 1.42 -2.79 -12.28
N THR A 245 1.52 -3.60 -11.23
CA THR A 245 0.48 -3.80 -10.23
C THR A 245 0.90 -3.11 -8.94
N LEU A 246 0.04 -2.25 -8.41
CA LEU A 246 0.16 -1.68 -7.06
C LEU A 246 -0.77 -2.48 -6.14
N LEU A 247 -0.25 -3.05 -5.06
CA LEU A 247 -1.03 -3.88 -4.14
C LEU A 247 -0.74 -3.51 -2.68
N ARG A 248 -1.78 -3.11 -1.95
CA ARG A 248 -1.70 -2.89 -0.50
C ARG A 248 -2.08 -4.17 0.25
N LEU A 249 -1.26 -4.58 1.20
CA LEU A 249 -1.57 -5.59 2.22
C LEU A 249 -1.22 -4.98 3.58
N SER A 250 -2.21 -4.47 4.29
CA SER A 250 -1.97 -3.52 5.39
C SER A 250 -2.27 -4.09 6.76
N HIS A 251 -2.59 -5.38 6.90
CA HIS A 251 -3.06 -5.92 8.19
C HIS A 251 -1.95 -6.05 9.23
N ASP A 252 -0.70 -6.03 8.78
CA ASP A 252 0.43 -5.74 9.65
C ASP A 252 0.57 -4.25 9.97
N HIS A 253 -0.43 -3.39 9.82
CA HIS A 253 -0.43 -2.15 10.62
C HIS A 253 -0.83 -2.46 12.07
N PHE A 254 -1.66 -3.48 12.23
CA PHE A 254 -2.44 -3.81 13.41
C PHE A 254 -3.47 -2.75 13.78
N GLY A 255 -4.62 -3.17 14.31
CA GLY A 255 -5.62 -2.23 14.82
C GLY A 255 -7.05 -2.73 14.74
N ASP A 256 -8.01 -1.87 15.07
CA ASP A 256 -9.45 -2.16 14.98
C ASP A 256 -9.92 -3.49 15.62
N PHE A 257 -9.18 -4.03 16.60
CA PHE A 257 -9.39 -5.34 17.24
C PHE A 257 -10.82 -5.63 17.73
N LYS A 258 -11.62 -4.59 18.02
CA LYS A 258 -13.03 -4.74 18.45
C LYS A 258 -14.00 -4.94 17.29
N GLU A 259 -13.64 -4.43 16.12
CA GLU A 259 -14.49 -4.34 14.94
C GLU A 259 -14.01 -5.27 13.82
N ALA A 260 -12.77 -5.74 13.91
CA ALA A 260 -12.19 -6.70 12.99
C ALA A 260 -12.96 -8.02 12.98
N ILE A 261 -13.15 -8.54 11.77
CA ILE A 261 -14.01 -9.70 11.50
C ILE A 261 -13.20 -11.01 11.44
N ASP A 262 -13.92 -12.13 11.36
CA ASP A 262 -13.34 -13.46 11.10
C ASP A 262 -12.32 -13.96 12.14
N GLY A 263 -12.30 -13.34 13.33
CA GLY A 263 -11.38 -13.71 14.42
C GLY A 263 -9.95 -13.26 14.16
N VAL A 264 -9.73 -12.38 13.19
CA VAL A 264 -8.44 -11.76 12.89
C VAL A 264 -8.43 -10.41 13.59
N ASN A 265 -8.21 -10.42 14.91
CA ASN A 265 -8.50 -9.29 15.77
C ASN A 265 -7.55 -9.18 16.98
N THR A 266 -6.35 -9.73 16.82
CA THR A 266 -5.20 -9.58 17.71
C THR A 266 -3.95 -9.36 16.87
N VAL A 267 -2.90 -8.83 17.48
CA VAL A 267 -1.57 -8.69 16.84
C VAL A 267 -1.11 -9.99 16.15
N GLU A 268 -1.24 -11.13 16.84
CA GLU A 268 -0.81 -12.43 16.31
C GLU A 268 -1.65 -12.89 15.14
N THR A 269 -2.96 -12.70 15.21
CA THR A 269 -3.88 -13.15 14.16
C THR A 269 -3.81 -12.25 12.93
N GLU A 270 -3.67 -10.94 13.10
CA GLU A 270 -3.48 -9.97 12.01
C GLU A 270 -2.12 -10.15 11.32
N MET A 271 -1.04 -10.42 12.08
CA MET A 271 0.26 -10.78 11.51
C MET A 271 0.19 -12.08 10.71
N ALA A 272 -0.46 -13.10 11.25
CA ALA A 272 -0.60 -14.39 10.57
C ALA A 272 -1.46 -14.28 9.29
N ASP A 273 -2.51 -13.46 9.31
CA ASP A 273 -3.33 -13.18 8.13
C ASP A 273 -2.53 -12.44 7.04
N ASN A 274 -1.77 -11.41 7.40
CA ASN A 274 -0.91 -10.71 6.46
C ASN A 274 0.18 -11.63 5.87
N ASP A 275 0.84 -12.45 6.69
CA ASP A 275 1.81 -13.46 6.24
C ASP A 275 1.19 -14.46 5.27
N TYR A 276 -0.01 -14.96 5.60
CA TYR A 276 -0.74 -15.91 4.77
C TYR A 276 -1.18 -15.29 3.44
N ALA A 277 -1.73 -14.08 3.46
CA ALA A 277 -2.14 -13.34 2.27
C ALA A 277 -0.95 -13.08 1.33
N LEU A 278 0.20 -12.64 1.87
CA LEU A 278 1.43 -12.48 1.08
C LEU A 278 1.87 -13.81 0.46
N GLY A 279 1.87 -14.90 1.23
CA GLY A 279 2.18 -16.24 0.74
C GLY A 279 1.29 -16.65 -0.44
N MET A 280 -0.02 -16.38 -0.34
CA MET A 280 -0.99 -16.66 -1.41
C MET A 280 -0.78 -15.79 -2.66
N VAL A 281 -0.39 -14.52 -2.51
CA VAL A 281 -0.01 -13.66 -3.65
C VAL A 281 1.19 -14.25 -4.40
N VAL A 282 2.26 -14.61 -3.67
CA VAL A 282 3.45 -15.19 -4.28
C VAL A 282 3.14 -16.54 -4.93
N GLU A 283 2.35 -17.39 -4.29
CA GLU A 283 1.92 -18.68 -4.85
C GLU A 283 1.10 -18.50 -6.13
N ALA A 284 0.17 -17.53 -6.18
CA ALA A 284 -0.62 -17.25 -7.38
C ALA A 284 0.26 -16.82 -8.56
N ILE A 285 1.22 -15.91 -8.31
CA ILE A 285 2.14 -15.44 -9.36
C ILE A 285 3.07 -16.57 -9.80
N ALA A 286 3.61 -17.36 -8.87
CA ALA A 286 4.52 -18.46 -9.18
C ALA A 286 3.86 -19.56 -10.05
N ASN A 287 2.55 -19.74 -9.92
CA ASN A 287 1.75 -20.69 -10.72
C ASN A 287 1.14 -20.06 -11.99
N SER A 288 1.38 -18.79 -12.26
CA SER A 288 0.85 -18.07 -13.43
C SER A 288 1.71 -18.28 -14.68
N ARG A 289 1.21 -17.91 -15.86
CA ARG A 289 1.99 -17.94 -17.10
C ARG A 289 3.07 -16.87 -17.16
N VAL A 290 2.91 -15.82 -16.35
CA VAL A 290 3.84 -14.69 -16.30
C VAL A 290 4.95 -14.87 -15.24
N ALA A 291 4.96 -15.99 -14.51
CA ALA A 291 5.90 -16.26 -13.41
C ALA A 291 7.37 -15.96 -13.78
N GLY A 292 7.84 -16.45 -14.94
CA GLY A 292 9.24 -16.26 -15.39
C GLY A 292 9.57 -14.86 -15.93
N SER A 293 8.63 -13.91 -15.83
CA SER A 293 8.81 -12.52 -16.30
C SER A 293 8.23 -11.49 -15.33
N THR A 294 7.90 -11.90 -14.11
CA THR A 294 7.31 -11.05 -13.07
C THR A 294 8.32 -10.78 -11.98
N LEU A 295 8.51 -9.51 -11.64
CA LEU A 295 9.30 -9.07 -10.50
C LEU A 295 8.35 -8.60 -9.39
N VAL A 296 8.49 -9.13 -8.19
CA VAL A 296 7.70 -8.73 -7.02
C VAL A 296 8.59 -8.03 -6.02
N PHE A 297 8.20 -6.82 -5.66
CA PHE A 297 8.79 -6.04 -4.58
C PHE A 297 7.82 -6.00 -3.42
N VAL A 298 8.34 -6.25 -2.22
CA VAL A 298 7.59 -6.16 -0.97
C VAL A 298 8.39 -5.29 -0.02
N ILE A 299 7.80 -4.18 0.40
CA ILE A 299 8.39 -3.24 1.35
C ILE A 299 7.35 -2.83 2.39
N GLU A 300 7.84 -2.32 3.51
CA GLU A 300 7.04 -1.53 4.44
C GLU A 300 7.01 -0.07 3.97
N ASP A 301 5.99 0.68 4.35
CA ASP A 301 5.95 2.12 4.12
C ASP A 301 6.89 2.87 5.06
N ASP A 302 6.98 2.42 6.31
CA ASP A 302 7.90 2.90 7.34
C ASP A 302 8.28 1.79 8.35
N ALA A 303 9.23 2.14 9.23
CA ALA A 303 9.73 1.27 10.29
C ALA A 303 9.18 1.62 11.69
N GLN A 304 8.10 2.40 11.77
CA GLN A 304 7.48 2.81 13.01
C GLN A 304 7.04 1.59 13.83
N ASN A 305 6.94 1.75 15.15
CA ASN A 305 6.37 0.75 16.07
C ASN A 305 7.19 -0.55 16.20
N GLY A 306 8.42 -0.59 15.69
CA GLY A 306 9.37 -1.68 15.88
C GLY A 306 10.66 -1.23 16.58
N ALA A 307 11.31 -2.17 17.27
CA ALA A 307 12.68 -2.01 17.70
C ALA A 307 13.60 -2.73 16.71
N ASP A 308 14.81 -2.21 16.55
CA ASP A 308 15.84 -2.82 15.73
C ASP A 308 17.20 -2.54 16.35
N HIS A 309 18.08 -3.54 16.33
CA HIS A 309 19.38 -3.45 17.00
C HIS A 309 20.41 -2.61 16.22
N VAL A 310 20.17 -2.34 14.92
CA VAL A 310 21.06 -1.54 14.08
C VAL A 310 20.60 -0.10 14.02
N ASP A 311 19.36 0.15 13.59
CA ASP A 311 18.79 1.49 13.44
C ASP A 311 17.25 1.42 13.48
N ALA A 312 16.61 2.39 14.14
CA ALA A 312 15.15 2.46 14.24
C ALA A 312 14.43 2.62 12.88
N ARG A 313 15.14 3.01 11.82
CA ARG A 313 14.61 3.11 10.44
C ARG A 313 14.84 1.84 9.62
N ARG A 314 15.56 0.84 10.16
CA ARG A 314 15.89 -0.36 9.40
C ARG A 314 14.67 -1.26 9.26
N SER A 315 14.33 -1.56 8.03
CA SER A 315 13.23 -2.42 7.61
C SER A 315 13.75 -3.52 6.69
N PHE A 316 12.85 -4.30 6.10
CA PHE A 316 13.18 -5.32 5.11
C PHE A 316 12.52 -5.02 3.77
N ALA A 317 13.32 -5.12 2.71
CA ALA A 317 12.81 -5.16 1.34
C ALA A 317 13.09 -6.52 0.73
N ARG A 318 12.11 -7.04 -0.01
CA ARG A 318 12.22 -8.33 -0.70
C ARG A 318 11.98 -8.16 -2.18
N CYS A 319 12.79 -8.87 -2.96
CA CYS A 319 12.72 -8.86 -4.41
C CYS A 319 12.81 -10.29 -4.94
N TRP A 320 11.84 -10.67 -5.77
CA TRP A 320 11.79 -11.98 -6.42
C TRP A 320 11.38 -11.82 -7.89
N GLY A 321 12.10 -12.48 -8.80
CA GLY A 321 11.70 -12.68 -10.19
C GLY A 321 12.48 -13.78 -10.88
#